data_AF-A0A0N4VS67-F1
#
_entry.id   AF-A0A0N4VS67-F1
#
_cell.length_a   1.000
_cell.length_b   1.000
_cell.length_c   1.000
_cell.angle_alpha   90.00
_cell.angle_beta   90.00
_cell.angle_gamma   90.00
#
_symmetry.space_group_name_H-M   'P 1'
#
loop_
_entity.id
_entity.type
_entity.pdbx_description
1 polymer ?
#
loop_
_entity_poly.entity_id
_entity_poly.type
_entity_poly.pdbx_seq_one_letter_code
_entity_poly.pdbx_strand_id
1 'polypeptide(L)'
;MSNGLLRLKAVIGKPNENIGVENLQGSGMIAGETSAAYDEVPTYCLVTGRTVGIGAYTARLAHRIVQTRSSHLILTGAPALNTLLGKEIYTSNNQLGGIQIMFKNGVTHAVVNDDFEGICKIVQWMSYLPDEISSFPFRRYIGFDSSPRLVQFTIEPNKPYDIRQLIDSRDSEQIRGICDSNSFDEIMNEWAKTIIAGRARICGISIGVVSSELRNVMSINPADPASPNSQSVEVHQAGQVWYPDSALKTAEVIGDFNREGLPLLFIASLRGFSGGQRDMFEMVLKFGAHIVDALRQYRRPVIIYIPCQGELRGGAWVVLDSKINPGFISMVADRDSRGGIQKIYFTIMRL
;
A
#
# COMPACT_ATOMS: atom_id res chain seq x y z
N MET A 1 52.73 47.34 4.41
CA MET A 1 52.38 46.77 3.09
C MET A 1 51.83 45.38 3.33
N SER A 2 50.64 45.05 2.81
CA SER A 2 50.18 43.66 2.82
C SER A 2 51.21 42.82 2.06
N ASN A 3 51.52 41.62 2.54
CA ASN A 3 52.47 40.69 1.92
C ASN A 3 52.01 40.15 0.55
N GLY A 4 51.06 40.80 -0.12
CA GLY A 4 50.51 40.43 -1.41
C GLY A 4 49.66 39.16 -1.41
N LEU A 5 49.49 38.48 -0.27
CA LEU A 5 48.77 37.21 -0.18
C LEU A 5 47.28 37.43 0.08
N LEU A 6 46.45 36.94 -0.84
CA LEU A 6 45.00 36.88 -0.67
C LEU A 6 44.62 35.64 0.14
N ARG A 7 43.81 35.82 1.19
CA ARG A 7 43.24 34.71 1.98
C ARG A 7 41.88 34.32 1.41
N LEU A 8 41.72 33.04 1.06
CA LEU A 8 40.43 32.47 0.68
C LEU A 8 39.47 32.52 1.89
N LYS A 9 38.36 33.26 1.74
CA LYS A 9 37.30 33.34 2.77
C LYS A 9 36.17 32.35 2.50
N ALA A 10 35.78 32.23 1.23
CA ALA A 10 34.73 31.35 0.76
C ALA A 10 34.96 31.03 -0.72
N VAL A 11 34.41 29.90 -1.17
CA VAL A 11 34.36 29.50 -2.57
C VAL A 11 32.91 29.60 -3.02
N ILE A 12 32.64 30.43 -4.03
CA ILE A 12 31.30 30.57 -4.61
C ILE A 12 31.12 29.63 -5.81
N GLY A 13 32.22 29.28 -6.49
CA GLY A 13 32.18 28.60 -7.78
C GLY A 13 32.03 29.60 -8.94
N LYS A 14 32.13 29.12 -10.17
CA LYS A 14 31.86 29.94 -11.36
C LYS A 14 30.35 30.15 -11.52
N PRO A 15 29.92 31.23 -12.18
CA PRO A 15 28.51 31.41 -12.53
C PRO A 15 27.97 30.17 -13.27
N ASN A 16 26.79 29.70 -12.85
CA ASN A 16 26.09 28.53 -13.41
C ASN A 16 26.82 27.18 -13.27
N GLU A 17 27.79 27.05 -12.37
CA GLU A 17 28.44 25.76 -12.10
C GLU A 17 27.51 24.79 -11.34
N ASN A 18 26.53 25.32 -10.59
CA ASN A 18 25.51 24.57 -9.86
C ASN A 18 26.11 23.42 -9.04
N ILE A 19 26.96 23.75 -8.06
CA ILE A 19 27.70 22.80 -7.23
C ILE A 19 27.35 22.88 -5.74
N GLY A 20 26.51 23.83 -5.36
CA GLY A 20 26.23 24.18 -3.97
C GLY A 20 24.76 24.07 -3.56
N VAL A 21 24.39 24.98 -2.65
CA VAL A 21 23.07 25.03 -2.01
C VAL A 21 21.93 25.33 -2.97
N GLU A 22 22.23 25.91 -4.13
CA GLU A 22 21.29 26.15 -5.22
C GLU A 22 20.65 24.84 -5.73
N ASN A 23 21.40 23.73 -5.76
CA ASN A 23 20.85 22.41 -6.11
C ASN A 23 19.90 21.90 -5.03
N LEU A 24 20.17 22.21 -3.75
CA LEU A 24 19.32 21.81 -2.63
C LEU A 24 18.01 22.61 -2.63
N GLN A 25 18.06 23.91 -3.01
CA GLN A 25 16.86 24.72 -3.21
C GLN A 25 15.99 24.16 -4.34
N GLY A 26 16.59 23.83 -5.49
CA GLY A 26 15.89 23.18 -6.59
C GLY A 26 15.30 21.81 -6.21
N SER A 27 16.05 21.03 -5.43
CA SER A 27 15.60 19.75 -4.88
C SER A 27 14.38 19.92 -3.96
N GLY A 28 14.41 20.90 -3.07
CA GLY A 28 13.28 21.21 -2.18
C GLY A 28 12.03 21.65 -2.95
N MET A 29 12.21 22.44 -4.01
CA MET A 29 11.12 22.86 -4.89
C MET A 29 10.41 21.67 -5.53
N ILE A 30 11.13 20.75 -6.19
CA ILE A 30 10.49 19.60 -6.84
C ILE A 30 9.85 18.61 -5.85
N ALA A 31 10.37 18.51 -4.61
CA ALA A 31 9.74 17.72 -3.57
C ALA A 31 8.38 18.34 -3.15
N GLY A 32 8.33 19.66 -2.97
CA GLY A 32 7.07 20.37 -2.69
C GLY A 32 6.04 20.16 -3.80
N GLU A 33 6.45 20.34 -5.05
CA GLU A 33 5.56 20.16 -6.22
C GLU A 33 5.09 18.70 -6.37
N THR A 34 5.97 17.72 -6.14
CA THR A 34 5.56 16.30 -6.21
C THR A 34 4.58 15.94 -5.08
N SER A 35 4.78 16.50 -3.89
CA SER A 35 3.85 16.33 -2.77
C SER A 35 2.47 16.92 -3.10
N ALA A 36 2.43 18.12 -3.68
CA ALA A 36 1.17 18.76 -4.09
C ALA A 36 0.49 17.98 -5.22
N ALA A 37 1.25 17.54 -6.22
CA ALA A 37 0.74 16.77 -7.35
C ALA A 37 0.04 15.48 -6.93
N TYR A 38 0.53 14.78 -5.90
CA TYR A 38 -0.14 13.59 -5.38
C TYR A 38 -1.57 13.86 -4.89
N ASP A 39 -1.85 15.05 -4.34
CA ASP A 39 -3.18 15.43 -3.87
C ASP A 39 -4.13 15.88 -5.01
N GLU A 40 -3.56 16.23 -6.17
CA GLU A 40 -4.30 16.77 -7.31
C GLU A 40 -4.55 15.76 -8.42
N VAL A 41 -3.57 14.89 -8.71
CA VAL A 41 -3.59 13.95 -9.84
C VAL A 41 -3.02 12.58 -9.46
N PRO A 42 -3.40 11.49 -10.16
CA PRO A 42 -2.74 10.20 -10.01
C PRO A 42 -1.26 10.28 -10.37
N THR A 43 -0.40 10.01 -9.39
CA THR A 43 1.06 9.97 -9.55
C THR A 43 1.57 8.54 -9.53
N TYR A 44 2.53 8.24 -10.41
CA TYR A 44 3.19 6.94 -10.54
C TYR A 44 4.70 7.12 -10.67
N CYS A 45 5.49 6.19 -10.15
CA CYS A 45 6.94 6.21 -10.26
C CYS A 45 7.48 4.84 -10.68
N LEU A 46 8.33 4.80 -11.72
CA LEU A 46 9.12 3.64 -12.08
C LEU A 46 10.55 3.81 -11.57
N VAL A 47 10.95 3.00 -10.60
CA VAL A 47 12.33 2.92 -10.13
C VAL A 47 13.09 1.96 -11.03
N THR A 48 13.86 2.53 -11.95
CA THR A 48 14.82 1.83 -12.80
C THR A 48 16.26 2.24 -12.44
N GLY A 49 17.19 1.29 -12.48
CA GLY A 49 18.60 1.54 -12.15
C GLY A 49 18.83 2.01 -10.71
N ARG A 50 19.26 3.27 -10.53
CA ARG A 50 19.69 3.80 -9.22
C ARG A 50 18.93 5.09 -8.89
N THR A 51 18.19 5.08 -7.80
CA THR A 51 17.46 6.27 -7.32
C THR A 51 17.99 6.66 -5.93
N VAL A 52 18.59 7.84 -5.82
CA VAL A 52 19.38 8.26 -4.65
C VAL A 52 18.95 9.63 -4.13
N GLY A 53 18.91 9.81 -2.81
CA GLY A 53 18.72 11.11 -2.16
C GLY A 53 17.36 11.74 -2.49
N ILE A 54 17.34 12.91 -3.12
CA ILE A 54 16.09 13.58 -3.51
C ILE A 54 15.25 12.75 -4.49
N GLY A 55 15.88 11.94 -5.34
CA GLY A 55 15.16 11.00 -6.21
C GLY A 55 14.36 9.98 -5.40
N ALA A 56 14.88 9.54 -4.25
CA ALA A 56 14.18 8.59 -3.40
C ALA A 56 12.97 9.23 -2.69
N TYR A 57 13.12 10.48 -2.24
CA TYR A 57 11.99 11.23 -1.66
C TYR A 57 10.91 11.53 -2.68
N THR A 58 11.27 12.01 -3.88
CA THR A 58 10.29 12.27 -4.94
C THR A 58 9.57 11.00 -5.38
N ALA A 59 10.25 9.85 -5.45
CA ALA A 59 9.60 8.56 -5.67
C ALA A 59 8.58 8.24 -4.56
N ARG A 60 8.94 8.41 -3.27
CA ARG A 60 7.99 8.17 -2.17
C ARG A 60 6.83 9.18 -2.19
N LEU A 61 7.08 10.45 -2.51
CA LEU A 61 6.06 11.49 -2.64
C LEU A 61 5.14 11.27 -3.83
N ALA A 62 5.56 10.50 -4.85
CA ALA A 62 4.69 10.03 -5.92
C ALA A 62 3.81 8.81 -5.50
N HIS A 63 4.06 8.21 -4.33
CA HIS A 63 3.36 7.08 -3.73
C HIS A 63 3.45 5.75 -4.50
N ARG A 64 2.87 5.68 -5.70
CA ARG A 64 2.62 4.41 -6.42
C ARG A 64 3.87 3.98 -7.18
N ILE A 65 4.72 3.18 -6.52
CA ILE A 65 6.05 2.80 -7.03
C ILE A 65 6.05 1.40 -7.66
N VAL A 66 6.51 1.31 -8.90
CA VAL A 66 6.96 0.07 -9.53
C VAL A 66 8.49 0.03 -9.47
N GLN A 67 9.07 -1.07 -8.99
CA GLN A 67 10.53 -1.22 -8.87
C GLN A 67 11.04 -2.41 -9.68
N THR A 68 12.06 -2.19 -10.51
CA THR A 68 12.71 -3.29 -11.22
C THR A 68 13.61 -4.09 -10.27
N ARG A 69 13.71 -5.42 -10.44
CA ARG A 69 14.46 -6.31 -9.52
C ARG A 69 15.92 -5.91 -9.30
N SER A 70 16.57 -5.36 -10.32
CA SER A 70 17.98 -4.96 -10.28
C SER A 70 18.22 -3.56 -9.69
N SER A 71 17.15 -2.79 -9.45
CA SER A 71 17.24 -1.40 -9.01
C SER A 71 17.26 -1.23 -7.48
N HIS A 72 17.68 -0.05 -7.04
CA HIS A 72 17.58 0.35 -5.64
C HIS A 72 17.13 1.80 -5.45
N LEU A 73 16.38 1.98 -4.36
CA LEU A 73 15.89 3.25 -3.84
C LEU A 73 16.57 3.53 -2.50
N ILE A 74 17.54 4.46 -2.46
CA ILE A 74 18.36 4.71 -1.25
C ILE A 74 18.48 6.20 -0.91
N LEU A 75 18.75 6.51 0.35
CA LEU A 75 19.13 7.86 0.77
C LEU A 75 20.66 8.06 0.65
N THR A 76 21.42 7.12 1.17
CA THR A 76 22.89 7.15 1.22
C THR A 76 23.46 5.84 0.69
N GLY A 77 24.54 5.92 -0.09
CA GLY A 77 25.22 4.75 -0.63
C GLY A 77 25.91 3.90 0.43
N ALA A 78 25.94 2.58 0.22
CA ALA A 78 26.61 1.63 1.11
C ALA A 78 28.09 1.98 1.40
N PRO A 79 28.92 2.41 0.42
CA PRO A 79 30.30 2.81 0.71
C PRO A 79 30.39 3.98 1.70
N ALA A 80 29.51 4.98 1.57
CA ALA A 80 29.50 6.13 2.47
C ALA A 80 29.09 5.76 3.89
N LEU A 81 28.15 4.81 4.06
CA LEU A 81 27.79 4.26 5.37
C LEU A 81 28.95 3.47 5.99
N ASN A 82 29.64 2.65 5.20
CA ASN A 82 30.82 1.91 5.69
C ASN A 82 31.93 2.86 6.14
N THR A 83 32.18 3.94 5.38
CA THR A 83 33.13 4.99 5.78
C THR A 83 32.71 5.65 7.09
N LEU A 84 31.43 5.99 7.25
CA LEU A 84 30.90 6.61 8.46
C LEU A 84 31.03 5.68 9.69
N LEU A 85 30.78 4.39 9.51
CA LEU A 85 30.86 3.38 10.58
C LEU A 85 32.28 2.86 10.82
N GLY A 86 33.24 3.22 9.95
CA GLY A 86 34.64 2.79 10.01
C GLY A 86 34.85 1.29 9.74
N LYS A 87 33.84 0.59 9.19
CA LYS A 87 33.85 -0.86 8.94
C LYS A 87 33.02 -1.20 7.70
N GLU A 88 33.42 -2.24 6.97
CA GLU A 88 32.66 -2.74 5.81
C GLU A 88 31.47 -3.59 6.25
N ILE A 89 30.33 -2.95 6.50
CA ILE A 89 29.10 -3.60 6.97
C ILE A 89 28.18 -3.94 5.81
N TYR A 90 28.00 -3.00 4.88
CA TYR A 90 27.09 -3.16 3.75
C TYR A 90 27.87 -3.46 2.46
N THR A 91 27.49 -4.50 1.75
CA THR A 91 28.20 -4.99 0.55
C THR A 91 27.58 -4.48 -0.75
N SER A 92 26.33 -4.00 -0.71
CA SER A 92 25.61 -3.53 -1.88
C SER A 92 24.53 -2.50 -1.51
N ASN A 93 24.29 -1.53 -2.39
CA ASN A 93 23.14 -0.63 -2.26
C ASN A 93 21.80 -1.39 -2.28
N ASN A 94 21.73 -2.53 -2.99
CA ASN A 94 20.51 -3.34 -2.99
C ASN A 94 20.20 -3.88 -1.59
N GLN A 95 21.20 -4.10 -0.73
CA GLN A 95 20.99 -4.52 0.67
C GLN A 95 20.19 -3.48 1.47
N LEU A 96 20.21 -2.21 1.05
CA LEU A 96 19.58 -1.08 1.72
C LEU A 96 18.28 -0.64 1.03
N GLY A 97 18.25 -0.67 -0.30
CA GLY A 97 17.17 -0.09 -1.11
C GLY A 97 16.60 -1.00 -2.20
N GLY A 98 17.05 -2.25 -2.28
CA GLY A 98 16.53 -3.23 -3.22
C GLY A 98 15.12 -3.69 -2.84
N ILE A 99 14.52 -4.51 -3.71
CA ILE A 99 13.15 -5.01 -3.53
C ILE A 99 12.97 -5.79 -2.22
N GLN A 100 14.00 -6.46 -1.72
CA GLN A 100 13.93 -7.20 -0.47
C GLN A 100 13.74 -6.31 0.76
N ILE A 101 13.98 -5.00 0.61
CA ILE A 101 13.67 -3.98 1.63
C ILE A 101 12.37 -3.26 1.22
N MET A 102 12.36 -2.61 0.06
CA MET A 102 11.31 -1.67 -0.32
C MET A 102 9.97 -2.34 -0.65
N PHE A 103 9.98 -3.58 -1.14
CA PHE A 103 8.73 -4.31 -1.37
C PHE A 103 8.19 -4.94 -0.09
N LYS A 104 9.08 -5.32 0.83
CA LYS A 104 8.74 -5.92 2.12
C LYS A 104 8.30 -4.91 3.18
N ASN A 105 8.54 -3.61 2.95
CA ASN A 105 8.14 -2.53 3.86
C ASN A 105 7.01 -1.63 3.30
N GLY A 106 6.51 -1.91 2.09
CA GLY A 106 5.38 -1.19 1.50
C GLY A 106 5.73 0.02 0.64
N VAL A 107 6.99 0.46 0.59
CA VAL A 107 7.38 1.58 -0.29
C VAL A 107 7.13 1.22 -1.76
N THR A 108 7.58 0.04 -2.18
CA THR A 108 7.33 -0.49 -3.51
C THR A 108 5.98 -1.19 -3.56
N HIS A 109 5.16 -0.82 -4.54
CA HIS A 109 3.82 -1.38 -4.73
C HIS A 109 3.82 -2.60 -5.64
N ALA A 110 4.71 -2.63 -6.65
CA ALA A 110 4.90 -3.79 -7.52
C ALA A 110 6.37 -3.97 -7.92
N VAL A 111 6.76 -5.22 -8.14
CA VAL A 111 8.10 -5.59 -8.62
C VAL A 111 7.99 -6.20 -10.01
N VAL A 112 8.89 -5.80 -10.91
CA VAL A 112 8.96 -6.25 -12.31
C VAL A 112 10.38 -6.69 -12.66
N ASN A 113 10.52 -7.51 -13.69
CA ASN A 113 11.83 -8.07 -14.08
C ASN A 113 12.70 -7.05 -14.84
N ASP A 114 12.07 -6.21 -15.66
CA ASP A 114 12.75 -5.23 -16.50
C ASP A 114 11.93 -3.93 -16.66
N ASP A 115 12.53 -2.95 -17.35
CA ASP A 115 11.95 -1.64 -17.55
C ASP A 115 10.67 -1.68 -18.42
N PHE A 116 10.61 -2.61 -19.38
CA PHE A 116 9.46 -2.75 -20.26
C PHE A 116 8.24 -3.28 -19.50
N GLU A 117 8.42 -4.34 -18.72
CA GLU A 117 7.41 -4.82 -17.78
C GLU A 117 6.98 -3.72 -16.80
N GLY A 118 7.91 -2.86 -16.36
CA GLY A 118 7.61 -1.70 -15.52
C GLY A 118 6.67 -0.70 -16.16
N ILE A 119 6.91 -0.35 -17.43
CA ILE A 119 6.03 0.52 -18.21
C ILE A 119 4.67 -0.15 -18.41
N CYS A 120 4.64 -1.44 -18.81
CA CYS A 120 3.40 -2.20 -18.95
C CYS A 120 2.58 -2.20 -17.66
N LYS A 121 3.23 -2.33 -16.50
CA LYS A 121 2.58 -2.31 -15.20
C LYS A 121 1.93 -0.95 -14.88
N ILE A 122 2.61 0.15 -15.17
CA ILE A 122 2.05 1.50 -15.00
C ILE A 122 0.88 1.72 -15.94
N VAL A 123 1.00 1.33 -17.22
CA VAL A 123 -0.11 1.42 -18.19
C VAL A 123 -1.30 0.57 -17.75
N GLN A 124 -1.06 -0.62 -17.18
CA GLN A 124 -2.10 -1.44 -16.58
C GLN A 124 -2.79 -0.72 -15.44
N TRP A 125 -2.06 -0.07 -14.53
CA TRP A 125 -2.66 0.73 -13.45
C TRP A 125 -3.48 1.91 -13.97
N MET A 126 -2.97 2.62 -14.98
CA MET A 126 -3.69 3.72 -15.63
C MET A 126 -4.98 3.23 -16.31
N SER A 127 -5.05 1.98 -16.75
CA SER A 127 -6.28 1.42 -17.33
C SER A 127 -7.48 1.36 -16.37
N TYR A 128 -7.23 1.46 -15.05
CA TYR A 128 -8.29 1.51 -14.05
C TYR A 128 -8.81 2.94 -13.81
N LEU A 129 -8.06 3.96 -14.21
CA LEU A 129 -8.47 5.36 -14.05
C LEU A 129 -9.67 5.68 -14.96
N PRO A 130 -10.51 6.66 -14.56
CA PRO A 130 -11.58 7.14 -15.42
C PRO A 130 -11.03 7.92 -16.63
N ASP A 131 -11.50 7.61 -17.83
CA ASP A 131 -11.10 8.31 -19.08
C ASP A 131 -11.56 9.78 -19.09
N GLU A 132 -12.72 10.09 -18.49
CA GLU A 132 -13.25 11.45 -18.31
C GLU A 132 -13.76 11.68 -16.88
N ILE A 133 -13.51 12.88 -16.33
CA ILE A 133 -13.94 13.28 -14.97
C ILE A 133 -15.48 13.22 -14.80
N SER A 134 -16.22 13.40 -15.90
CA SER A 134 -17.68 13.46 -15.97
C SER A 134 -18.38 12.09 -16.03
N SER A 135 -17.70 11.03 -16.45
CA SER A 135 -18.32 9.70 -16.61
C SER A 135 -18.12 8.83 -15.36
N PHE A 136 -19.00 8.99 -14.37
CA PHE A 136 -19.08 8.07 -13.23
C PHE A 136 -20.39 7.27 -13.24
N PRO A 137 -20.35 5.94 -13.08
CA PRO A 137 -19.17 5.08 -12.97
C PRO A 137 -18.50 4.85 -14.34
N PHE A 138 -17.18 4.89 -14.37
CA PHE A 138 -16.39 4.51 -15.54
C PHE A 138 -16.48 2.99 -15.76
N ARG A 139 -16.78 2.57 -17.00
CA ARG A 139 -16.88 1.14 -17.36
C ARG A 139 -15.97 0.81 -18.52
N ARG A 140 -15.11 -0.18 -18.31
CA ARG A 140 -14.31 -0.83 -19.35
C ARG A 140 -14.35 -2.34 -19.15
N TYR A 141 -15.06 -3.03 -20.03
CA TYR A 141 -15.16 -4.48 -19.97
C TYR A 141 -13.83 -5.14 -20.33
N ILE A 142 -13.43 -6.12 -19.53
CA ILE A 142 -12.30 -7.00 -19.80
C ILE A 142 -12.82 -8.44 -19.79
N GLY A 143 -12.50 -9.19 -20.83
CA GLY A 143 -12.86 -10.61 -20.91
C GLY A 143 -14.37 -10.85 -21.01
N PHE A 144 -14.83 -11.92 -20.34
CA PHE A 144 -16.17 -12.48 -20.50
C PHE A 144 -17.20 -12.02 -19.45
N ASP A 145 -16.76 -11.34 -18.38
CA ASP A 145 -17.62 -10.90 -17.27
C ASP A 145 -18.30 -9.55 -17.56
N SER A 146 -19.02 -9.50 -18.70
CA SER A 146 -19.75 -8.30 -19.14
C SER A 146 -21.12 -8.12 -18.48
N SER A 147 -21.59 -9.14 -17.74
CA SER A 147 -22.91 -9.15 -17.10
C SER A 147 -22.83 -9.69 -15.67
N PRO A 148 -23.76 -9.28 -14.79
CA PRO A 148 -23.83 -9.81 -13.44
C PRO A 148 -23.97 -11.33 -13.44
N ARG A 149 -23.20 -11.99 -12.57
CA ARG A 149 -23.20 -13.44 -12.40
C ARG A 149 -23.13 -13.81 -10.93
N LEU A 150 -23.51 -15.05 -10.61
CA LEU A 150 -23.34 -15.59 -9.26
C LEU A 150 -21.85 -15.79 -8.96
N VAL A 151 -21.49 -15.54 -7.70
CA VAL A 151 -20.17 -15.90 -7.15
C VAL A 151 -20.17 -17.42 -6.92
N GLN A 152 -19.16 -18.11 -7.44
CA GLN A 152 -19.05 -19.58 -7.43
C GLN A 152 -18.05 -20.11 -6.40
N PHE A 153 -17.50 -19.23 -5.56
CA PHE A 153 -16.59 -19.62 -4.49
C PHE A 153 -17.35 -20.20 -3.29
N THR A 154 -17.02 -21.45 -2.93
CA THR A 154 -17.62 -22.14 -1.78
C THR A 154 -16.77 -21.91 -0.54
N ILE A 155 -17.38 -21.36 0.51
CA ILE A 155 -16.74 -21.16 1.81
C ILE A 155 -17.00 -22.36 2.72
N GLU A 156 -15.94 -23.08 3.07
CA GLU A 156 -16.01 -24.16 4.06
C GLU A 156 -16.15 -23.59 5.49
N PRO A 157 -17.16 -24.02 6.26
CA PRO A 157 -17.34 -23.62 7.65
C PRO A 157 -16.09 -23.74 8.51
N ASN A 158 -15.74 -22.65 9.21
CA ASN A 158 -14.63 -22.59 10.17
C ASN A 158 -13.24 -22.87 9.60
N LYS A 159 -13.06 -22.82 8.27
CA LYS A 159 -11.78 -23.03 7.62
C LYS A 159 -11.28 -21.73 6.99
N PRO A 160 -10.09 -21.23 7.38
CA PRO A 160 -9.52 -20.07 6.72
C PRO A 160 -9.16 -20.41 5.27
N TYR A 161 -9.38 -19.47 4.36
CA TYR A 161 -9.12 -19.61 2.93
C TYR A 161 -8.34 -18.40 2.41
N ASP A 162 -7.74 -18.52 1.22
CA ASP A 162 -7.11 -17.38 0.56
C ASP A 162 -8.18 -16.43 0.04
N ILE A 163 -8.24 -15.23 0.61
CA ILE A 163 -9.26 -14.25 0.26
C ILE A 163 -9.21 -13.81 -1.21
N ARG A 164 -8.07 -13.98 -1.88
CA ARG A 164 -7.94 -13.72 -3.33
C ARG A 164 -8.87 -14.60 -4.17
N GLN A 165 -9.16 -15.82 -3.69
CA GLN A 165 -10.07 -16.74 -4.37
C GLN A 165 -11.51 -16.22 -4.39
N LEU A 166 -11.93 -15.51 -3.34
CA LEU A 166 -13.23 -14.83 -3.29
C LEU A 166 -13.23 -13.53 -4.11
N ILE A 167 -12.10 -12.82 -4.20
CA ILE A 167 -12.00 -11.54 -4.92
C ILE A 167 -12.23 -11.75 -6.42
N ASP A 168 -11.36 -12.45 -7.15
CA ASP A 168 -11.55 -12.69 -8.59
C ASP A 168 -11.15 -14.10 -9.05
N SER A 169 -10.70 -14.94 -8.10
CA SER A 169 -10.36 -16.34 -8.32
C SER A 169 -9.13 -16.60 -9.21
N ARG A 170 -8.15 -15.68 -9.24
CA ARG A 170 -6.84 -15.85 -9.94
C ARG A 170 -6.44 -17.32 -10.09
N ASP A 171 -6.17 -17.73 -11.32
CA ASP A 171 -5.70 -19.08 -11.72
C ASP A 171 -6.76 -20.21 -11.76
N SER A 172 -8.06 -19.91 -11.59
CA SER A 172 -9.13 -20.88 -11.80
C SER A 172 -10.12 -20.44 -12.88
N GLU A 173 -10.23 -21.20 -13.97
CA GLU A 173 -11.27 -20.98 -15.00
C GLU A 173 -12.68 -21.34 -14.52
N GLN A 174 -12.77 -22.11 -13.41
CA GLN A 174 -14.02 -22.70 -12.93
C GLN A 174 -14.63 -21.95 -11.74
N ILE A 175 -13.79 -21.28 -10.94
CA ILE A 175 -14.23 -20.53 -9.77
C ILE A 175 -14.30 -19.06 -10.17
N ARG A 176 -15.43 -18.42 -9.86
CA ARG A 176 -15.69 -17.04 -10.22
C ARG A 176 -15.98 -16.23 -8.95
N GLY A 177 -15.10 -15.28 -8.65
CA GLY A 177 -15.16 -14.42 -7.45
C GLY A 177 -16.16 -13.28 -7.56
N ILE A 178 -16.07 -12.29 -6.66
CA ILE A 178 -16.92 -11.10 -6.65
C ILE A 178 -16.62 -10.17 -7.84
N CYS A 179 -15.34 -10.04 -8.16
CA CYS A 179 -14.82 -9.23 -9.25
C CYS A 179 -14.72 -10.05 -10.55
N ASP A 180 -14.56 -9.32 -11.65
CA ASP A 180 -14.37 -9.86 -12.99
C ASP A 180 -13.09 -10.71 -13.02
N SER A 181 -13.14 -11.86 -13.70
CA SER A 181 -12.01 -12.80 -13.77
C SER A 181 -10.75 -12.14 -14.30
N ASN A 182 -9.61 -12.41 -13.64
CA ASN A 182 -8.29 -11.87 -13.96
C ASN A 182 -8.25 -10.33 -13.99
N SER A 183 -9.12 -9.66 -13.25
CA SER A 183 -9.15 -8.19 -13.15
C SER A 183 -8.46 -7.66 -11.91
N PHE A 184 -8.32 -8.48 -10.86
CA PHE A 184 -7.68 -8.08 -9.62
C PHE A 184 -6.17 -7.99 -9.84
N ASP A 185 -5.62 -6.80 -9.62
CA ASP A 185 -4.20 -6.52 -9.62
C ASP A 185 -3.75 -6.07 -8.23
N GLU A 186 -2.99 -6.92 -7.55
CA GLU A 186 -2.64 -6.76 -6.15
C GLU A 186 -1.37 -5.95 -6.01
N ILE A 187 -1.32 -5.10 -4.98
CA ILE A 187 -0.20 -4.23 -4.68
C ILE A 187 0.30 -4.47 -3.26
N MET A 188 1.59 -4.24 -3.02
CA MET A 188 2.24 -4.39 -1.72
C MET A 188 2.00 -5.79 -1.09
N ASN A 189 1.98 -6.85 -1.90
CA ASN A 189 1.65 -8.22 -1.42
C ASN A 189 2.77 -8.86 -0.57
N GLU A 190 3.96 -8.26 -0.54
CA GLU A 190 5.06 -8.68 0.33
C GLU A 190 5.13 -7.92 1.67
N TRP A 191 4.24 -6.94 1.91
CA TRP A 191 4.17 -6.17 3.15
C TRP A 191 2.78 -6.25 3.80
N ALA A 192 2.75 -6.34 5.13
CA ALA A 192 1.55 -6.36 5.96
C ALA A 192 0.46 -7.32 5.42
N LYS A 193 0.86 -8.59 5.26
CA LYS A 193 0.11 -9.63 4.51
C LYS A 193 -1.26 -9.99 5.12
N THR A 194 -1.57 -9.51 6.32
CA THR A 194 -2.90 -9.63 6.94
C THR A 194 -3.96 -8.78 6.23
N ILE A 195 -3.56 -7.80 5.42
CA ILE A 195 -4.44 -7.01 4.56
C ILE A 195 -3.99 -7.14 3.10
N ILE A 196 -4.95 -7.50 2.26
CA ILE A 196 -4.83 -7.62 0.81
C ILE A 196 -5.43 -6.38 0.17
N ALA A 197 -4.72 -5.77 -0.77
CA ALA A 197 -5.16 -4.55 -1.44
C ALA A 197 -4.77 -4.57 -2.92
N GLY A 198 -5.62 -3.97 -3.76
CA GLY A 198 -5.37 -3.90 -5.19
C GLY A 198 -6.52 -3.25 -5.96
N ARG A 199 -6.43 -3.25 -7.28
CA ARG A 199 -7.48 -2.75 -8.18
C ARG A 199 -8.18 -3.90 -8.85
N ALA A 200 -9.48 -3.83 -9.03
CA ALA A 200 -10.25 -4.85 -9.74
C ALA A 200 -11.31 -4.21 -10.64
N ARG A 201 -12.10 -5.03 -11.33
CA ARG A 201 -13.31 -4.59 -12.02
C ARG A 201 -14.52 -5.41 -11.58
N ILE A 202 -15.70 -4.78 -11.56
CA ILE A 202 -17.00 -5.46 -11.38
C ILE A 202 -17.91 -5.04 -12.53
N CYS A 203 -18.24 -5.96 -13.42
CA CYS A 203 -18.99 -5.70 -14.65
C CYS A 203 -18.38 -4.51 -15.42
N GLY A 204 -17.05 -4.51 -15.55
CA GLY A 204 -16.26 -3.45 -16.17
C GLY A 204 -16.04 -2.18 -15.34
N ILE A 205 -16.68 -2.01 -14.17
CA ILE A 205 -16.45 -0.84 -13.31
C ILE A 205 -15.13 -1.03 -12.55
N SER A 206 -14.15 -0.16 -12.78
CA SER A 206 -12.90 -0.13 -12.01
C SER A 206 -13.15 0.23 -10.55
N ILE A 207 -12.60 -0.56 -9.63
CA ILE A 207 -12.70 -0.34 -8.17
C ILE A 207 -11.36 -0.57 -7.48
N GLY A 208 -11.16 0.09 -6.35
CA GLY A 208 -10.21 -0.33 -5.34
C GLY A 208 -10.79 -1.45 -4.50
N VAL A 209 -9.98 -2.45 -4.15
CA VAL A 209 -10.35 -3.56 -3.28
C VAL A 209 -9.40 -3.59 -2.10
N VAL A 210 -9.96 -3.63 -0.89
CA VAL A 210 -9.23 -3.89 0.35
C VAL A 210 -9.91 -5.05 1.06
N SER A 211 -9.13 -5.98 1.60
CA SER A 211 -9.69 -7.15 2.28
C SER A 211 -8.77 -7.67 3.38
N SER A 212 -9.36 -8.19 4.45
CA SER A 212 -8.62 -8.96 5.45
C SER A 212 -8.28 -10.36 4.95
N GLU A 213 -7.04 -10.81 5.16
CA GLU A 213 -6.65 -12.21 5.01
C GLU A 213 -7.17 -13.04 6.19
N LEU A 214 -7.67 -14.24 5.91
CA LEU A 214 -8.25 -15.12 6.93
C LEU A 214 -7.23 -16.09 7.52
N ARG A 215 -6.21 -16.45 6.73
CA ARG A 215 -5.13 -17.33 7.18
C ARG A 215 -4.15 -16.56 8.05
N ASN A 216 -3.43 -17.29 8.91
CA ASN A 216 -2.27 -16.72 9.58
C ASN A 216 -1.18 -16.47 8.56
N VAL A 217 -0.46 -15.37 8.73
CA VAL A 217 0.65 -15.00 7.86
C VAL A 217 1.94 -14.94 8.67
N MET A 218 3.05 -15.18 7.99
CA MET A 218 4.38 -15.00 8.56
C MET A 218 5.07 -13.82 7.88
N SER A 219 5.69 -12.97 8.70
CA SER A 219 6.60 -11.93 8.27
C SER A 219 7.99 -12.21 8.84
N ILE A 220 9.03 -11.72 8.16
CA ILE A 220 10.41 -11.88 8.60
C ILE A 220 11.00 -10.48 8.77
N ASN A 221 11.35 -10.13 10.00
CA ASN A 221 12.15 -8.96 10.27
C ASN A 221 13.61 -9.33 10.00
N PRO A 222 14.29 -8.68 9.03
CA PRO A 222 15.66 -9.01 8.71
C PRO A 222 16.60 -8.64 9.87
N ALA A 223 17.70 -9.40 10.01
CA ALA A 223 18.79 -9.01 10.91
C ALA A 223 19.39 -7.67 10.45
N ASP A 224 19.77 -6.83 11.41
CA ASP A 224 20.51 -5.60 11.16
C ASP A 224 22.02 -5.90 11.13
N PRO A 225 22.70 -5.80 9.97
CA PRO A 225 24.13 -6.05 9.87
C PRO A 225 25.00 -5.09 10.70
N ALA A 226 24.48 -3.90 11.04
CA ALA A 226 25.21 -2.95 11.89
C ALA A 226 25.22 -3.37 13.37
N SER A 227 24.34 -4.29 13.76
CA SER A 227 24.17 -4.79 15.12
C SER A 227 24.62 -6.26 15.19
N PRO A 228 25.82 -6.58 15.72
CA PRO A 228 26.41 -7.94 15.63
C PRO A 228 25.56 -9.08 16.20
N ASN A 229 24.71 -8.79 17.18
CA ASN A 229 23.83 -9.78 17.82
C ASN A 229 22.42 -9.80 17.23
N SER A 230 22.15 -9.02 16.18
CA SER A 230 20.86 -9.00 15.51
C SER A 230 20.66 -10.28 14.72
N GLN A 231 19.47 -10.85 14.83
CA GLN A 231 19.07 -12.06 14.11
C GLN A 231 17.75 -11.80 13.41
N SER A 232 17.51 -12.54 12.32
CA SER A 232 16.21 -12.50 11.65
C SER A 232 15.15 -13.07 12.58
N VAL A 233 14.04 -12.36 12.73
CA VAL A 233 12.94 -12.78 13.60
C VAL A 233 11.73 -13.09 12.74
N GLU A 234 11.21 -14.31 12.87
CA GLU A 234 9.91 -14.68 12.30
C GLU A 234 8.79 -14.16 13.22
N VAL A 235 7.85 -13.44 12.61
CA VAL A 235 6.70 -12.87 13.30
C VAL A 235 5.45 -13.50 12.72
N HIS A 236 4.74 -14.27 13.55
CA HIS A 236 3.44 -14.81 13.20
C HIS A 236 2.36 -13.76 13.48
N GLN A 237 1.58 -13.44 12.46
CA GLN A 237 0.42 -12.56 12.56
C GLN A 237 -0.84 -13.38 12.30
N ALA A 238 -1.80 -13.29 13.21
CA ALA A 238 -3.08 -13.95 13.04
C ALA A 238 -3.88 -13.28 11.91
N GLY A 239 -4.57 -14.08 11.10
CA GLY A 239 -5.54 -13.55 10.15
C GLY A 239 -6.66 -12.79 10.87
N GLN A 240 -7.38 -11.93 10.14
CA GLN A 240 -8.52 -11.16 10.66
C GLN A 240 -8.17 -10.18 11.80
N VAL A 241 -6.92 -9.73 11.91
CA VAL A 241 -6.47 -8.76 12.92
C VAL A 241 -5.69 -7.64 12.24
N TRP A 242 -5.96 -6.39 12.64
CA TRP A 242 -5.11 -5.26 12.27
C TRP A 242 -3.91 -5.13 13.21
N TYR A 243 -2.73 -5.07 12.61
CA TYR A 243 -1.45 -4.80 13.22
C TYR A 243 -1.00 -3.38 12.82
N PRO A 244 0.07 -2.81 13.42
CA PRO A 244 0.55 -1.48 13.05
C PRO A 244 0.81 -1.33 11.54
N ASP A 245 1.49 -2.31 10.95
CA ASP A 245 1.81 -2.37 9.52
C ASP A 245 0.54 -2.47 8.65
N SER A 246 -0.41 -3.34 9.02
CA SER A 246 -1.61 -3.57 8.21
C SER A 246 -2.65 -2.47 8.36
N ALA A 247 -2.71 -1.79 9.51
CA ALA A 247 -3.50 -0.58 9.68
C ALA A 247 -2.93 0.58 8.84
N LEU A 248 -1.60 0.74 8.82
CA LEU A 248 -0.95 1.74 7.98
C LEU A 248 -1.19 1.47 6.50
N LYS A 249 -0.93 0.22 6.05
CA LYS A 249 -1.21 -0.21 4.67
C LYS A 249 -2.64 0.10 4.28
N THR A 250 -3.61 -0.21 5.15
CA THR A 250 -5.04 0.06 4.91
C THR A 250 -5.30 1.55 4.68
N ALA A 251 -4.76 2.42 5.54
CA ALA A 251 -4.96 3.86 5.41
C ALA A 251 -4.30 4.42 4.13
N GLU A 252 -3.08 3.98 3.81
CA GLU A 252 -2.36 4.40 2.61
C GLU A 252 -3.11 4.02 1.33
N VAL A 253 -3.54 2.76 1.18
CA VAL A 253 -4.26 2.32 -0.02
C VAL A 253 -5.63 2.98 -0.19
N ILE A 254 -6.35 3.26 0.91
CA ILE A 254 -7.59 4.04 0.85
C ILE A 254 -7.28 5.45 0.34
N GLY A 255 -6.22 6.08 0.85
CA GLY A 255 -5.76 7.38 0.37
C GLY A 255 -5.41 7.38 -1.12
N ASP A 256 -4.72 6.35 -1.60
CA ASP A 256 -4.32 6.19 -2.99
C ASP A 256 -5.54 6.00 -3.91
N PHE A 257 -6.47 5.11 -3.56
CA PHE A 257 -7.67 4.85 -4.35
C PHE A 257 -8.61 6.05 -4.40
N ASN A 258 -8.68 6.84 -3.33
CA ASN A 258 -9.45 8.09 -3.30
C ASN A 258 -8.92 9.09 -4.34
N ARG A 259 -7.59 9.25 -4.41
CA ARG A 259 -6.89 10.14 -5.36
C ARG A 259 -6.96 9.63 -6.79
N GLU A 260 -7.06 8.32 -6.99
CA GLU A 260 -7.38 7.72 -8.30
C GLU A 260 -8.85 7.86 -8.68
N GLY A 261 -9.70 8.32 -7.76
CA GLY A 261 -11.14 8.51 -8.00
C GLY A 261 -11.91 7.20 -8.16
N LEU A 262 -11.40 6.09 -7.59
CA LEU A 262 -12.04 4.78 -7.66
C LEU A 262 -13.13 4.64 -6.58
N PRO A 263 -14.25 3.94 -6.84
CA PRO A 263 -15.06 3.35 -5.77
C PRO A 263 -14.25 2.32 -4.99
N LEU A 264 -14.60 2.09 -3.72
CA LEU A 264 -13.93 1.13 -2.84
C LEU A 264 -14.87 -0.01 -2.45
N LEU A 265 -14.41 -1.24 -2.64
CA LEU A 265 -14.97 -2.43 -1.99
C LEU A 265 -14.04 -2.86 -0.85
N PHE A 266 -14.51 -2.77 0.38
CA PHE A 266 -13.82 -3.31 1.55
C PHE A 266 -14.49 -4.62 1.97
N ILE A 267 -13.83 -5.76 1.76
CA ILE A 267 -14.30 -7.07 2.23
C ILE A 267 -13.79 -7.28 3.66
N ALA A 268 -14.65 -7.01 4.64
CA ALA A 268 -14.28 -6.87 6.04
C ALA A 268 -14.57 -8.15 6.84
N SER A 269 -13.51 -8.84 7.24
CA SER A 269 -13.56 -9.96 8.19
C SER A 269 -12.49 -9.74 9.27
N LEU A 270 -12.75 -8.79 10.18
CA LEU A 270 -11.81 -8.28 11.17
C LEU A 270 -12.36 -8.38 12.60
N ARG A 271 -11.61 -9.06 13.46
CA ARG A 271 -11.95 -9.29 14.87
C ARG A 271 -11.52 -8.15 15.79
N GLY A 272 -10.76 -7.18 15.27
CA GLY A 272 -10.25 -6.04 16.02
C GLY A 272 -8.82 -5.68 15.62
N PHE A 273 -8.23 -4.81 16.44
CA PHE A 273 -6.81 -4.46 16.40
C PHE A 273 -6.02 -5.36 17.36
N SER A 274 -4.74 -5.58 17.06
CA SER A 274 -3.83 -6.20 18.02
C SER A 274 -3.63 -5.27 19.22
N GLY A 275 -4.00 -5.77 20.41
CA GLY A 275 -3.84 -5.07 21.68
C GLY A 275 -2.58 -5.48 22.46
N GLY A 276 -1.66 -6.21 21.84
CA GLY A 276 -0.41 -6.64 22.48
C GLY A 276 0.49 -5.46 22.81
N GLN A 277 1.26 -5.55 23.91
CA GLN A 277 2.13 -4.46 24.37
C GLN A 277 3.08 -3.95 23.28
N ARG A 278 3.68 -4.86 22.50
CA ARG A 278 4.58 -4.50 21.39
C ARG A 278 3.85 -3.67 20.34
N ASP A 279 2.69 -4.14 19.88
CA ASP A 279 1.95 -3.48 18.80
C ASP A 279 1.35 -2.14 19.25
N MET A 280 1.02 -2.01 20.55
CA MET A 280 0.67 -0.74 21.17
C MET A 280 1.84 0.23 21.20
N PHE A 281 3.05 -0.24 21.54
CA PHE A 281 4.28 0.54 21.47
C PHE A 281 4.63 0.96 20.04
N GLU A 282 4.37 0.08 19.07
CA GLU A 282 4.49 0.33 17.63
C GLU A 282 3.32 1.16 17.06
N MET A 283 2.62 1.91 17.92
CA MET A 283 1.66 2.95 17.53
C MET A 283 0.45 2.44 16.74
N VAL A 284 -0.03 1.22 16.97
CA VAL A 284 -1.26 0.70 16.31
C VAL A 284 -2.44 1.67 16.41
N LEU A 285 -2.57 2.42 17.51
CA LEU A 285 -3.60 3.44 17.70
C LEU A 285 -3.50 4.58 16.69
N LYS A 286 -2.29 5.04 16.38
CA LYS A 286 -2.05 6.12 15.40
C LYS A 286 -2.48 5.68 14.01
N PHE A 287 -2.09 4.47 13.61
CA PHE A 287 -2.43 3.93 12.30
C PHE A 287 -3.90 3.56 12.18
N GLY A 288 -4.55 3.12 13.26
CA GLY A 288 -6.00 2.94 13.31
C GLY A 288 -6.76 4.26 13.09
N ALA A 289 -6.27 5.38 13.64
CA ALA A 289 -6.87 6.70 13.40
C ALA A 289 -6.72 7.14 11.93
N HIS A 290 -5.58 6.84 11.29
CA HIS A 290 -5.39 7.18 9.87
C HIS A 290 -6.41 6.51 8.93
N ILE A 291 -6.93 5.33 9.28
CA ILE A 291 -8.01 4.68 8.51
C ILE A 291 -9.28 5.55 8.53
N VAL A 292 -9.62 6.09 9.70
CA VAL A 292 -10.77 7.00 9.86
C VAL A 292 -10.56 8.28 9.06
N ASP A 293 -9.36 8.88 9.14
CA ASP A 293 -9.03 10.09 8.38
C ASP A 293 -9.15 9.86 6.86
N ALA A 294 -8.64 8.72 6.37
CA ALA A 294 -8.70 8.36 4.96
C ALA A 294 -10.14 8.14 4.47
N LEU A 295 -10.96 7.41 5.23
CA LEU A 295 -12.38 7.18 4.90
C LEU A 295 -13.22 8.45 4.99
N ARG A 296 -12.94 9.33 5.96
CA ARG A 296 -13.62 10.62 6.15
C ARG A 296 -13.46 11.55 4.95
N GLN A 297 -12.31 11.46 4.27
CA GLN A 297 -11.97 12.26 3.09
C GLN A 297 -12.34 11.59 1.76
N TYR A 298 -12.87 10.36 1.80
CA TYR A 298 -13.20 9.60 0.60
C TYR A 298 -14.33 10.26 -0.19
N ARG A 299 -14.17 10.42 -1.51
CA ARG A 299 -15.10 11.17 -2.39
C ARG A 299 -15.88 10.30 -3.36
N ARG A 300 -15.75 8.98 -3.26
CA ARG A 300 -16.41 7.98 -4.12
C ARG A 300 -17.19 6.98 -3.26
N PRO A 301 -18.11 6.19 -3.83
CA PRO A 301 -18.82 5.18 -3.07
C PRO A 301 -17.87 4.17 -2.42
N VAL A 302 -18.09 3.88 -1.15
CA VAL A 302 -17.40 2.86 -0.36
C VAL A 302 -18.42 1.83 0.08
N ILE A 303 -18.19 0.56 -0.28
CA ILE A 303 -18.99 -0.57 0.18
C ILE A 303 -18.14 -1.36 1.17
N ILE A 304 -18.55 -1.36 2.45
CA ILE A 304 -18.02 -2.28 3.44
C ILE A 304 -18.88 -3.54 3.41
N TYR A 305 -18.35 -4.62 2.85
CA TYR A 305 -19.03 -5.90 2.76
C TYR A 305 -18.47 -6.89 3.77
N ILE A 306 -19.32 -7.41 4.64
CA ILE A 306 -18.97 -8.46 5.61
C ILE A 306 -19.37 -9.79 4.99
N PRO A 307 -18.42 -10.63 4.53
CA PRO A 307 -18.73 -11.81 3.73
C PRO A 307 -19.39 -12.91 4.56
N CYS A 308 -19.90 -13.94 3.89
CA CYS A 308 -20.39 -15.17 4.54
C CYS A 308 -19.34 -15.72 5.51
N GLN A 309 -19.75 -16.04 6.74
CA GLN A 309 -18.89 -16.42 7.88
C GLN A 309 -17.82 -15.38 8.27
N GLY A 310 -17.86 -14.19 7.66
CA GLY A 310 -17.06 -13.05 8.04
C GLY A 310 -17.52 -12.48 9.36
N GLU A 311 -16.59 -11.83 10.06
CA GLU A 311 -16.88 -11.20 11.33
C GLU A 311 -16.37 -9.77 11.36
N LEU A 312 -17.14 -8.84 11.93
CA LEU A 312 -16.66 -7.48 12.20
C LEU A 312 -16.94 -7.11 13.66
N ARG A 313 -15.90 -6.74 14.40
CA ARG A 313 -15.99 -6.63 15.87
C ARG A 313 -15.32 -5.39 16.45
N GLY A 314 -15.88 -4.90 17.55
CA GLY A 314 -15.25 -3.92 18.44
C GLY A 314 -14.63 -2.72 17.69
N GLY A 315 -13.35 -2.45 17.97
CA GLY A 315 -12.62 -1.35 17.33
C GLY A 315 -12.54 -1.44 15.80
N ALA A 316 -12.57 -2.65 15.22
CA ALA A 316 -12.55 -2.78 13.76
C ALA A 316 -13.84 -2.27 13.12
N TRP A 317 -14.98 -2.44 13.79
CA TRP A 317 -16.24 -1.84 13.36
C TRP A 317 -16.16 -0.31 13.43
N VAL A 318 -15.68 0.21 14.56
CA VAL A 318 -15.65 1.66 14.83
C VAL A 318 -14.93 2.43 13.73
N VAL A 319 -13.82 1.91 13.19
CA VAL A 319 -13.03 2.60 12.17
C VAL A 319 -13.56 2.41 10.74
N LEU A 320 -14.57 1.57 10.52
CA LEU A 320 -15.21 1.33 9.22
C LEU A 320 -16.67 1.78 9.16
N ASP A 321 -17.22 2.33 10.25
CA ASP A 321 -18.65 2.62 10.36
C ASP A 321 -19.12 3.64 9.31
N SER A 322 -20.30 3.39 8.75
CA SER A 322 -20.93 4.29 7.77
C SER A 322 -21.04 5.75 8.22
N LYS A 323 -21.12 6.00 9.54
CA LYS A 323 -21.21 7.35 10.12
C LYS A 323 -19.92 8.16 10.00
N ILE A 324 -18.79 7.54 9.66
CA ILE A 324 -17.53 8.27 9.42
C ILE A 324 -17.68 9.22 8.23
N ASN A 325 -18.36 8.79 7.18
CA ASN A 325 -18.58 9.59 5.97
C ASN A 325 -19.97 9.32 5.38
N PRO A 326 -21.03 9.86 6.03
CA PRO A 326 -22.41 9.58 5.65
C PRO A 326 -22.67 10.06 4.23
N GLY A 327 -23.26 9.19 3.40
CA GLY A 327 -23.53 9.44 1.98
C GLY A 327 -22.53 8.82 1.01
N PHE A 328 -21.32 8.47 1.49
CA PHE A 328 -20.33 7.74 0.69
C PHE A 328 -20.16 6.29 1.14
N ILE A 329 -20.25 6.01 2.44
CA ILE A 329 -20.06 4.67 2.99
C ILE A 329 -21.40 3.95 3.17
N SER A 330 -21.51 2.78 2.56
CA SER A 330 -22.60 1.81 2.75
C SER A 330 -22.05 0.52 3.32
N MET A 331 -22.67 0.00 4.38
CA MET A 331 -22.31 -1.29 4.97
C MET A 331 -23.32 -2.35 4.55
N VAL A 332 -22.84 -3.51 4.12
CA VAL A 332 -23.65 -4.66 3.74
C VAL A 332 -23.08 -5.90 4.44
N ALA A 333 -23.95 -6.71 5.02
CA ALA A 333 -23.57 -7.92 5.71
C ALA A 333 -24.27 -9.14 5.10
N ASP A 334 -23.51 -10.21 4.89
CA ASP A 334 -24.07 -11.50 4.55
C ASP A 334 -24.92 -12.04 5.72
N ARG A 335 -25.95 -12.84 5.42
CA ARG A 335 -26.86 -13.40 6.43
C ARG A 335 -26.14 -14.30 7.44
N ASP A 336 -25.06 -14.94 7.00
CA ASP A 336 -24.26 -15.84 7.83
C ASP A 336 -23.04 -15.15 8.44
N SER A 337 -22.88 -13.84 8.24
CA SER A 337 -21.87 -13.04 8.93
C SER A 337 -22.23 -12.78 10.41
N ARG A 338 -21.25 -12.31 11.19
CA ARG A 338 -21.41 -12.02 12.63
C ARG A 338 -20.76 -10.71 13.03
N GLY A 339 -21.31 -10.03 14.02
CA GLY A 339 -20.64 -8.87 14.61
C GLY A 339 -21.25 -8.43 15.92
N GLY A 340 -20.52 -7.54 16.57
CA GLY A 340 -20.83 -7.09 17.91
C GLY A 340 -19.60 -6.50 18.62
N ILE A 341 -19.82 -6.08 19.86
CA ILE A 341 -18.79 -5.39 20.66
C ILE A 341 -17.65 -6.36 21.05
N GLN A 342 -17.99 -7.58 21.46
CA GLN A 342 -17.06 -8.65 21.82
C GLN A 342 -17.61 -10.02 21.40
N LYS A 343 -16.78 -11.08 21.45
CA LYS A 343 -17.15 -12.46 21.04
C LYS A 343 -18.42 -13.00 21.69
N ILE A 344 -18.70 -12.59 22.92
CA ILE A 344 -19.83 -13.09 23.72
C ILE A 344 -21.15 -12.41 23.31
N TYR A 345 -21.09 -11.25 22.65
CA TYR A 345 -22.26 -10.45 22.25
C TYR A 345 -22.51 -10.50 20.74
N PHE A 346 -22.46 -11.70 20.16
CA PHE A 346 -22.78 -11.86 18.75
C PHE A 346 -24.29 -11.75 18.52
N THR A 347 -24.65 -10.85 17.61
CA THR A 347 -26.00 -10.80 17.06
C THR A 347 -25.91 -11.09 15.55
N ILE A 348 -26.91 -11.79 15.00
CA ILE A 348 -27.06 -11.90 13.55
C ILE A 348 -27.26 -10.49 13.01
N MET A 349 -26.44 -10.07 12.06
CA MET A 349 -26.54 -8.73 11.51
C MET A 349 -27.82 -8.60 10.68
N ARG A 350 -28.66 -7.63 11.04
CA ARG A 350 -29.63 -7.01 10.13
C ARG A 350 -29.21 -5.56 9.99
N LEU A 351 -28.42 -5.27 8.95
CA LEU A 351 -27.99 -3.93 8.58
C LEU A 351 -28.97 -3.30 7.61
#